data_AF-A0A1G6LRV4-F1
#
_entry.id   AF-A0A1G6LRV4-F1
#
_cell.length_a   1.000
_cell.length_b   1.000
_cell.length_c   1.000
_cell.angle_alpha   90.00
_cell.angle_beta   90.00
_cell.angle_gamma   90.00
#
_symmetry.space_group_name_H-M   'P 1'
#
loop_
_entity.id
_entity.type
_entity.pdbx_description
1 polymer ?
#
loop_
_entity_poly.entity_id
_entity_poly.type
_entity_poly.pdbx_seq_one_letter_code
_entity_poly.pdbx_strand_id
1 'polypeptide(L)'
;MIEKIDVKTVSINSLNYDISIVEKPSIGNEIKDGVINFSDTTIQINKDVSLERAKEILAHEIIHGLFEGMAINNEENVERVTERLLNFIKLNKRVLDFLGDRL
;
A
#
# COMPACT_ATOMS: atom_id res chain seq x y z
N MET A 1 -3.20 -15.91 -16.92
CA MET A 1 -3.80 -14.79 -16.18
C MET A 1 -2.96 -14.66 -14.93
N ILE A 2 -2.07 -13.67 -14.87
CA ILE A 2 -1.01 -13.68 -13.86
C ILE A 2 -1.59 -13.12 -12.55
N GLU A 3 -1.59 -13.96 -11.51
CA GLU A 3 -1.69 -13.54 -10.11
C GLU A 3 -0.44 -12.71 -9.76
N LYS A 4 -0.35 -11.49 -10.28
CA LYS A 4 0.88 -10.67 -10.18
C LYS A 4 1.23 -10.36 -8.72
N ILE A 5 0.28 -10.41 -7.80
CA ILE A 5 0.53 -10.13 -6.39
C ILE A 5 0.09 -11.33 -5.55
N ASP A 6 1.08 -11.95 -4.90
CA ASP A 6 0.92 -13.09 -3.98
C ASP A 6 0.47 -12.66 -2.57
N VAL A 7 0.43 -11.36 -2.34
CA VAL A 7 -0.02 -10.76 -1.07
C VAL A 7 -1.43 -10.21 -1.24
N LYS A 8 -2.38 -10.76 -0.48
CA LYS A 8 -3.80 -10.37 -0.57
C LYS A 8 -4.19 -9.28 0.42
N THR A 9 -3.43 -9.11 1.49
CA THR A 9 -3.77 -8.18 2.56
C THR A 9 -2.53 -7.49 3.10
N VAL A 10 -2.66 -6.24 3.53
CA VAL A 10 -1.59 -5.49 4.21
C VAL A 10 -2.15 -4.76 5.43
N SER A 11 -1.47 -4.86 6.56
CA SER A 11 -1.87 -4.18 7.80
C SER A 11 -1.20 -2.80 7.90
N ILE A 12 -1.98 -1.73 7.94
CA ILE A 12 -1.49 -0.34 8.05
C ILE A 12 -2.27 0.35 9.16
N ASN A 13 -1.58 0.95 10.14
CA ASN A 13 -2.19 1.69 11.26
C ASN A 13 -3.29 0.93 12.03
N SER A 14 -3.12 -0.37 12.24
CA SER A 14 -4.10 -1.28 12.88
C SER A 14 -5.34 -1.62 12.05
N LEU A 15 -5.39 -1.20 10.79
CA LEU A 15 -6.39 -1.61 9.82
C LEU A 15 -5.79 -2.61 8.82
N ASN A 16 -6.60 -3.53 8.33
CA ASN A 16 -6.21 -4.48 7.29
C ASN A 16 -6.80 -4.01 5.97
N TYR A 17 -5.95 -3.83 4.97
CA TYR A 17 -6.34 -3.44 3.63
C TYR A 17 -6.28 -4.63 2.69
N ASP A 18 -7.36 -4.87 1.95
CA ASP A 18 -7.40 -5.87 0.89
C ASP A 18 -6.73 -5.34 -0.37
N ILE A 19 -5.83 -6.13 -0.95
CA ILE A 19 -5.12 -5.79 -2.18
C ILE A 19 -5.85 -6.44 -3.36
N SER A 20 -6.33 -5.61 -4.28
CA SER A 20 -7.10 -6.03 -5.44
C SER A 20 -6.45 -5.56 -6.74
N ILE A 21 -6.48 -6.44 -7.74
CA ILE A 21 -6.02 -6.14 -9.10
C ILE A 21 -7.25 -5.82 -9.94
N VAL A 22 -7.32 -4.61 -10.48
CA VAL A 22 -8.50 -4.10 -11.19
C VAL A 22 -8.12 -3.47 -12.53
N GLU A 23 -9.08 -3.28 -13.43
CA GLU A 23 -8.78 -2.67 -14.74
C GLU A 23 -8.47 -1.17 -14.64
N LYS A 24 -9.19 -0.47 -13.76
CA LYS A 24 -9.13 0.99 -13.64
C LYS A 24 -9.26 1.38 -12.17
N PRO A 25 -8.15 1.41 -11.42
CA PRO A 25 -8.15 1.99 -10.07
C PRO A 25 -8.64 3.43 -10.13
N SER A 26 -9.50 3.82 -9.19
CA SER A 26 -10.04 5.19 -9.16
C SER A 26 -10.34 5.69 -7.76
N ILE A 27 -10.05 6.96 -7.52
CA ILE A 27 -10.61 7.74 -6.41
C ILE A 27 -11.41 8.89 -6.99
N GLY A 28 -12.69 8.97 -6.63
CA GLY A 28 -13.62 9.91 -7.24
C GLY A 28 -13.68 9.71 -8.76
N ASN A 29 -13.29 10.73 -9.52
CA ASN A 29 -13.30 10.71 -10.99
C ASN A 29 -11.90 10.54 -11.62
N GLU A 30 -10.85 10.38 -10.81
CA GLU A 30 -9.48 10.24 -11.31
C GLU A 30 -9.11 8.75 -11.45
N ILE A 31 -8.73 8.34 -12.66
CA ILE A 31 -8.16 7.01 -12.93
C ILE A 31 -6.65 7.07 -12.69
N LYS A 32 -6.13 6.12 -11.93
CA LYS A 32 -4.69 6.01 -11.57
C LYS A 32 -4.19 4.59 -11.77
N ASP A 33 -2.87 4.41 -11.75
CA ASP A 33 -2.27 3.08 -11.82
C ASP A 33 -2.38 2.29 -10.50
N GLY A 34 -2.62 2.99 -9.39
CA GLY A 34 -3.06 2.40 -8.13
C GLY A 34 -3.67 3.44 -7.21
N VAL A 35 -4.35 2.95 -6.18
CA VAL A 35 -5.01 3.80 -5.20
C VAL A 35 -5.32 3.07 -3.89
N ILE A 36 -5.10 3.74 -2.76
CA ILE A 36 -5.60 3.34 -1.44
C ILE A 36 -6.91 4.04 -1.11
N ASN A 37 -7.96 3.25 -0.84
CA ASN A 37 -9.24 3.75 -0.35
C ASN A 37 -9.34 3.49 1.16
N PHE A 38 -9.24 4.56 1.94
CA PHE A 38 -9.29 4.54 3.41
C PHE A 38 -10.67 4.17 3.97
N SER A 39 -11.76 4.45 3.23
CA SER A 39 -13.12 4.16 3.70
C SER A 39 -13.47 2.69 3.57
N ASP A 40 -13.06 2.08 2.45
CA ASP A 40 -13.37 0.68 2.14
C ASP A 40 -12.22 -0.27 2.51
N THR A 41 -11.14 0.24 3.08
CA THR A 41 -9.93 -0.53 3.42
C THR A 41 -9.42 -1.38 2.27
N THR A 42 -9.27 -0.77 1.09
CA THR A 42 -8.77 -1.47 -0.11
C THR A 42 -7.60 -0.73 -0.73
N ILE A 43 -6.67 -1.50 -1.29
CA ILE A 43 -5.64 -1.01 -2.21
C ILE A 43 -5.94 -1.64 -3.56
N GLN A 44 -6.13 -0.81 -4.58
CA GLN A 44 -6.39 -1.25 -5.94
C GLN A 44 -5.17 -0.97 -6.81
N ILE A 45 -4.78 -1.92 -7.65
CA ILE A 45 -3.64 -1.81 -8.55
C ILE A 45 -4.09 -2.19 -9.96
N ASN A 46 -3.64 -1.41 -10.95
CA ASN A 46 -3.98 -1.63 -12.34
C ASN A 46 -3.43 -2.98 -12.82
N LYS A 47 -4.29 -3.83 -13.41
CA LYS A 47 -3.93 -5.16 -13.90
C LYS A 47 -2.93 -5.14 -15.07
N ASP A 48 -2.87 -4.03 -15.80
CA ASP A 48 -2.12 -3.92 -17.04
C ASP A 48 -0.66 -3.49 -16.83
N VAL A 49 -0.25 -3.12 -15.62
CA VAL A 49 1.15 -2.76 -15.31
C VAL A 49 2.05 -3.99 -15.14
N SER A 50 3.37 -3.83 -15.30
CA SER A 50 4.33 -4.91 -15.02
C SER A 50 4.33 -5.29 -13.52
N LEU A 51 4.90 -6.46 -13.19
CA LEU A 51 5.04 -6.89 -11.79
C LEU A 51 5.84 -5.89 -10.96
N GLU A 52 7.01 -5.48 -11.46
CA GLU A 52 7.85 -4.49 -10.78
C GLU A 52 7.11 -3.17 -10.56
N ARG A 53 6.37 -2.71 -11.57
CA ARG A 53 5.56 -1.50 -11.44
C ARG A 53 4.43 -1.68 -10.41
N ALA A 54 3.81 -2.87 -10.35
CA ALA A 54 2.80 -3.18 -9.36
C ALA A 54 3.36 -3.17 -7.92
N LYS A 55 4.59 -3.65 -7.72
CA LYS A 55 5.30 -3.57 -6.42
C LYS A 55 5.57 -2.12 -6.03
N GLU A 56 6.07 -1.31 -6.97
CA GLU A 56 6.30 0.13 -6.74
C GLU A 56 5.01 0.85 -6.35
N ILE A 57 3.92 0.58 -7.06
CA ILE A 57 2.59 1.15 -6.77
C ILE A 57 2.12 0.70 -5.39
N LEU A 58 2.21 -0.59 -5.07
CA LEU A 58 1.83 -1.09 -3.76
C LEU A 58 2.61 -0.40 -2.63
N ALA A 59 3.93 -0.26 -2.80
CA ALA A 59 4.77 0.46 -1.84
C ALA A 59 4.37 1.94 -1.72
N HIS A 60 4.05 2.60 -2.83
CA HIS A 60 3.56 3.98 -2.86
C HIS A 60 2.25 4.15 -2.07
N GLU A 61 1.27 3.28 -2.30
CA GLU A 61 -0.01 3.31 -1.58
C GLU A 61 0.15 2.98 -0.09
N ILE A 62 1.06 2.07 0.27
CA ILE A 62 1.41 1.80 1.67
C ILE A 62 1.99 3.06 2.33
N ILE A 63 2.87 3.78 1.63
CA ILE A 63 3.43 5.04 2.12
C ILE A 63 2.30 6.05 2.35
N HIS A 64 1.36 6.20 1.40
CA HIS A 64 0.18 7.04 1.61
C HIS A 64 -0.61 6.65 2.88
N GLY A 65 -0.78 5.35 3.14
CA GLY A 65 -1.39 4.87 4.37
C GLY A 65 -0.61 5.17 5.64
N LEU A 66 0.72 5.05 5.63
CA LEU A 66 1.54 5.40 6.80
C LEU A 66 1.43 6.89 7.16
N PHE A 67 1.38 7.76 6.14
CA PHE A 67 1.26 9.21 6.29
C PHE A 67 -0.18 9.73 6.40
N GLU A 68 -1.19 8.87 6.39
CA GLU A 68 -2.59 9.28 6.40
C GLU A 68 -2.88 10.26 7.56
N GLY A 69 -3.39 11.44 7.20
CA GLY A 69 -3.74 12.51 8.14
C GLY A 69 -2.56 13.33 8.67
N MET A 70 -1.35 13.17 8.13
CA MET A 70 -0.13 13.84 8.64
C MET A 70 0.61 14.64 7.57
N ALA A 71 1.14 15.79 8.00
CA ALA A 71 2.11 16.57 7.23
C ALA A 71 3.52 16.31 7.76
N ILE A 72 4.50 16.13 6.87
CA ILE A 72 5.88 15.70 7.23
C ILE A 72 6.74 16.89 7.74
N ASN A 73 6.16 18.07 7.91
CA ASN A 73 6.88 19.29 8.29
C ASN A 73 6.91 19.54 9.82
N ASN A 74 6.53 18.56 10.63
CA ASN A 74 6.54 18.63 12.09
C ASN A 74 7.21 17.38 12.67
N GLU A 75 8.14 17.56 13.62
CA GLU A 75 8.86 16.48 14.32
C GLU A 75 7.93 15.47 14.97
N GLU A 76 6.81 15.93 15.57
CA GLU A 76 5.82 15.03 16.17
C GLU A 76 5.21 14.08 15.12
N ASN A 77 4.98 14.56 13.90
CA ASN A 77 4.48 13.72 12.82
C ASN A 77 5.55 12.76 12.30
N VAL A 78 6.83 13.16 12.32
CA VAL A 78 7.94 12.25 12.01
C VAL A 78 7.96 11.11 13.01
N GLU A 79 7.90 11.39 14.31
CA GLU A 79 7.89 10.37 15.37
C GLU A 79 6.69 9.40 15.20
N ARG A 80 5.49 9.93 14.97
CA ARG A 80 4.29 9.11 14.70
C ARG A 80 4.44 8.22 13.47
N VAL A 81 4.99 8.73 12.37
CA VAL A 81 5.24 7.93 11.17
C VAL A 81 6.29 6.86 11.44
N THR A 82 7.33 7.16 12.22
CA THR A 82 8.34 6.19 12.63
C THR A 82 7.70 5.03 13.41
N GLU A 83 6.83 5.32 14.38
CA GLU A 83 6.09 4.29 15.12
C GLU A 83 5.22 3.42 14.18
N ARG A 84 4.48 4.06 13.27
CA ARG A 84 3.64 3.37 12.28
C ARG A 84 4.47 2.49 11.35
N LEU A 85 5.61 2.98 10.88
CA LEU A 85 6.53 2.22 10.03
C LEU A 85 7.10 1.01 10.77
N LEU A 86 7.53 1.18 12.02
CA LEU A 86 8.03 0.06 12.84
C LEU A 86 6.95 -1.00 13.06
N ASN A 87 5.71 -0.59 13.32
CA ASN A 87 4.59 -1.51 13.45
C ASN A 87 4.27 -2.21 12.12
N PHE A 88 4.27 -1.46 11.01
CA PHE A 88 4.11 -2.03 9.67
C PHE A 88 5.14 -3.12 9.40
N ILE A 89 6.42 -2.86 9.66
CA ILE A 89 7.50 -3.83 9.43
C ILE A 89 7.28 -5.12 10.24
N LYS A 90 6.86 -4.99 11.51
CA LYS A 90 6.59 -6.14 12.38
C LYS A 90 5.43 -7.00 11.90
N LEU A 91 4.37 -6.37 11.39
CA LEU A 91 3.12 -7.04 11.03
C LEU A 91 3.12 -7.61 9.60
N ASN A 92 3.95 -7.06 8.71
CA ASN A 92 3.83 -7.28 7.27
C ASN A 92 5.03 -8.00 6.63
N LYS A 93 5.60 -9.01 7.30
CA LYS A 93 6.79 -9.72 6.79
C LYS A 93 6.63 -10.22 5.34
N ARG A 94 5.49 -10.84 5.02
CA ARG A 94 5.20 -11.32 3.65
C ARG A 94 5.14 -10.20 2.61
N VAL A 95 4.58 -9.05 2.97
CA VAL A 95 4.54 -7.88 2.09
C VAL A 95 5.98 -7.41 1.82
N LEU A 96 6.81 -7.33 2.86
CA LEU A 96 8.21 -6.93 2.73
C LEU A 96 9.02 -7.92 1.88
N ASP A 97 8.83 -9.22 2.08
CA ASP A 97 9.50 -10.26 1.30
C ASP A 97 9.10 -10.18 -0.18
N PHE A 98 7.80 -9.97 -0.47
CA PHE A 98 7.30 -9.76 -1.83
C PHE A 98 7.85 -8.49 -2.48
N LEU A 99 7.88 -7.37 -1.75
CA LEU A 99 8.41 -6.10 -2.27
C LEU A 99 9.93 -6.15 -2.49
N GLY A 100 10.65 -6.91 -1.67
CA GLY A 100 12.11 -7.02 -1.70
C GLY A 100 12.67 -8.20 -2.48
N ASP A 101 11.83 -8.97 -3.18
CA ASP A 101 12.21 -10.20 -3.90
C ASP A 101 12.94 -11.24 -3.04
N ARG A 102 12.50 -11.39 -1.78
CA ARG A 102 13.06 -12.33 -0.81
C ARG A 102 12.14 -13.55 -0.58
N LEU A 103 11.59 -14.09 -1.68
CA LEU A 103 10.77 -15.30 -1.68
C LEU A 103 11.63 -16.57 -1.59
#